data_AF-A0A8S1DNF2-F1
#
_entry.id   AF-A0A8S1DNF2-F1
#
_cell.length_a   1.000
_cell.length_b   1.000
_cell.length_c   1.000
_cell.angle_alpha   90.00
_cell.angle_beta   90.00
_cell.angle_gamma   90.00
#
_symmetry.space_group_name_H-M   'P 1'
#
loop_
_entity.id
_entity.type
_entity.pdbx_description
1 polymer ?
#
loop_
_entity_poly.entity_id
_entity_poly.type
_entity_poly.pdbx_seq_one_letter_code
_entity_poly.pdbx_strand_id
1 'polypeptide(L)'
;MKSRLAYKLADTEFFVDKLCSRFSLPRTQNYNKFIDNQLFKISEIDPEFYGAPAMVNPSWKSVCYDMRHALTRHACHDFHFLLCKTKNYHSSASGECVCKFCDKNIGFYHFFSCDKNEMSLAQAANSVIK
;
A
#
# COMPACT_ATOMS: atom_id res chain seq x y z
N MET A 1 0.86 10.17 2.22
CA MET A 1 0.61 8.78 2.67
C MET A 1 -0.57 8.21 1.88
N LYS A 2 -0.45 7.04 1.25
CA LYS A 2 -1.54 6.42 0.45
C LYS A 2 -2.58 5.77 1.38
N SER A 3 -3.29 6.56 2.19
CA SER A 3 -4.20 6.06 3.25
C SER A 3 -5.27 5.08 2.74
N ARG A 4 -5.77 5.27 1.52
CA ARG A 4 -6.70 4.35 0.86
C ARG A 4 -6.21 2.89 0.77
N LEU A 5 -4.91 2.69 0.55
CA LEU A 5 -4.32 1.35 0.44
C LEU A 5 -4.29 0.67 1.80
N ALA A 6 -3.97 1.43 2.86
CA ALA A 6 -3.98 0.93 4.23
C ALA A 6 -5.40 0.54 4.66
N TYR A 7 -6.41 1.35 4.34
CA TYR A 7 -7.81 1.01 4.59
C TYR A 7 -8.22 -0.28 3.85
N LYS A 8 -7.87 -0.38 2.56
CA LYS A 8 -8.21 -1.56 1.77
C LYS A 8 -7.51 -2.83 2.28
N LEU A 9 -6.26 -2.70 2.74
CA LEU A 9 -5.47 -3.79 3.31
C LEU A 9 -5.99 -4.23 4.69
N ALA A 10 -6.43 -3.28 5.52
CA ALA A 10 -7.07 -3.57 6.80
C ALA A 10 -8.39 -4.32 6.60
N ASP A 11 -9.11 -4.02 5.52
CA ASP A 11 -10.43 -4.58 5.19
C ASP A 11 -11.44 -4.34 6.33
N THR A 12 -11.50 -3.07 6.77
CA THR A 12 -12.34 -2.64 7.88
C THR A 12 -13.31 -1.56 7.43
N GLU A 13 -14.49 -1.52 8.05
CA GLU A 13 -15.44 -0.42 7.92
C GLU A 13 -14.79 0.93 8.30
N PHE A 14 -15.30 2.02 7.73
CA PHE A 14 -14.88 3.35 8.15
C PHE A 14 -15.32 3.61 9.59
N PHE A 15 -14.44 4.24 10.36
CA PHE A 15 -14.73 4.55 11.76
C PHE A 15 -16.01 5.36 11.93
N VAL A 16 -16.29 6.30 11.03
CA VAL A 16 -17.51 7.12 11.06
C VAL A 16 -18.78 6.28 10.84
N ASP A 17 -18.74 5.24 10.01
CA ASP A 17 -19.87 4.32 9.81
C ASP A 17 -20.14 3.54 11.09
N LYS A 18 -19.07 3.05 11.72
CA LYS A 18 -19.15 2.32 12.97
C LYS A 18 -19.72 3.17 14.11
N LEU A 19 -19.36 4.45 14.17
CA LEU A 19 -19.93 5.39 15.13
C LEU A 19 -21.43 5.63 14.88
N CYS A 20 -21.81 5.91 13.63
CA CYS A 20 -23.22 6.13 13.27
C CYS A 20 -24.08 4.92 13.60
N SER A 21 -23.62 3.71 13.26
CA SER A 21 -24.31 2.46 13.56
C SER A 21 -24.41 2.21 15.07
N ARG A 22 -23.30 2.34 15.81
CA ARG A 22 -23.24 2.05 17.25
C ARG A 22 -24.10 2.97 18.11
N PHE A 23 -24.21 4.24 17.74
CA PHE A 23 -24.91 5.26 18.54
C PHE A 23 -26.20 5.77 17.87
N SER A 24 -26.64 5.12 16.79
CA SER A 24 -27.83 5.51 16.01
C SER A 24 -27.82 6.98 15.60
N LEU A 25 -26.64 7.51 15.23
CA LEU A 25 -26.49 8.91 14.87
C LEU A 25 -27.06 9.18 13.47
N PRO A 26 -27.71 10.34 13.25
CA PRO A 26 -28.19 10.70 11.92
C PRO A 26 -27.02 10.91 10.96
N ARG A 27 -27.19 10.44 9.71
CA ARG A 27 -26.25 10.69 8.61
C ARG A 27 -26.44 12.11 8.11
N THR A 28 -25.50 12.98 8.44
CA THR A 28 -25.51 14.38 8.01
C THR A 28 -25.03 14.53 6.56
N GLN A 29 -25.25 15.69 5.96
CA GLN A 29 -24.68 16.01 4.64
C GLN A 29 -23.15 15.89 4.62
N ASN A 30 -22.46 16.28 5.71
CA ASN A 30 -21.01 16.17 5.81
C ASN A 30 -20.54 14.72 5.92
N TYR A 31 -21.31 13.85 6.57
CA TYR A 31 -21.06 12.42 6.58
C TYR A 31 -21.13 11.85 5.15
N ASN A 32 -22.18 12.17 4.38
CA ASN A 32 -22.32 11.66 3.01
C ASN A 32 -21.15 12.11 2.13
N LYS A 33 -20.81 13.41 2.16
CA LYS A 33 -19.65 13.96 1.43
C LYS A 33 -18.33 13.27 1.81
N PHE A 34 -18.15 12.93 3.09
CA PHE A 34 -16.97 12.21 3.55
C PHE A 34 -16.93 10.79 2.96
N ILE A 35 -18.03 10.03 3.05
CA ILE A 35 -18.11 8.66 2.55
C ILE A 35 -17.91 8.62 1.04
N ASP A 36 -18.58 9.49 0.29
CA ASP A 36 -18.44 9.56 -1.17
C ASP A 36 -16.98 9.80 -1.57
N ASN A 37 -16.28 10.71 -0.88
CA ASN A 37 -14.86 10.96 -1.12
C ASN A 37 -13.96 9.75 -0.78
N GLN A 38 -14.29 8.99 0.28
CA GLN A 38 -13.53 7.77 0.59
C GLN A 38 -13.76 6.68 -0.46
N LEU A 39 -15.01 6.47 -0.88
CA LEU A 39 -15.36 5.51 -1.92
C LEU A 39 -14.70 5.87 -3.26
N PHE A 40 -14.71 7.14 -3.63
CA PHE A 40 -13.99 7.64 -4.79
C PHE A 40 -12.49 7.30 -4.71
N LYS A 41 -11.83 7.63 -3.59
CA LYS A 41 -10.42 7.28 -3.38
C LYS A 41 -10.16 5.78 -3.47
N ILE A 42 -11.06 4.94 -2.97
CA ILE A 42 -10.94 3.47 -3.09
C ILE A 42 -11.08 3.02 -4.55
N SER A 43 -11.98 3.65 -5.32
CA SER A 43 -12.15 3.32 -6.75
C SER A 43 -10.93 3.67 -7.60
N GLU A 44 -10.10 4.62 -7.15
CA GLU A 44 -8.81 4.98 -7.77
C GLU A 44 -7.63 4.10 -7.30
N ILE A 45 -7.89 2.98 -6.62
CA ILE A 45 -6.84 2.02 -6.29
C ILE A 45 -6.47 1.27 -7.58
N ASP A 46 -5.18 1.32 -7.92
CA ASP A 46 -4.64 0.57 -9.06
C ASP A 46 -4.92 -0.94 -8.91
N PRO A 47 -5.46 -1.62 -9.94
CA PRO A 47 -5.71 -3.06 -9.90
C PRO A 47 -4.49 -3.90 -9.52
N GLU A 48 -3.27 -3.45 -9.83
CA GLU A 48 -2.04 -4.15 -9.48
C GLU A 48 -1.86 -4.27 -7.96
N PHE A 49 -2.43 -3.34 -7.18
CA PHE A 49 -2.43 -3.40 -5.71
C PHE A 49 -2.99 -4.73 -5.18
N TYR A 50 -4.00 -5.29 -5.83
CA TYR A 50 -4.62 -6.56 -5.40
C TYR A 50 -3.69 -7.77 -5.60
N GLY A 51 -2.65 -7.64 -6.42
CA GLY A 51 -1.59 -8.64 -6.59
C GLY A 51 -0.48 -8.53 -5.54
N ALA A 52 -0.47 -7.50 -4.69
CA ALA A 52 0.55 -7.34 -3.65
C ALA A 52 0.52 -8.55 -2.69
N PRO A 53 1.68 -9.04 -2.19
CA PRO A 53 1.70 -10.23 -1.33
C PRO A 53 0.82 -10.14 -0.08
N ALA A 54 0.67 -8.94 0.50
CA ALA A 54 -0.23 -8.71 1.63
C ALA A 54 -1.72 -8.83 1.25
N MET A 55 -2.08 -8.56 -0.01
CA MET A 55 -3.45 -8.69 -0.50
C MET A 55 -3.78 -10.14 -0.90
N VAL A 56 -2.80 -10.86 -1.45
CA VAL A 56 -2.96 -12.25 -1.89
C VAL A 56 -3.01 -13.23 -0.72
N ASN A 57 -2.18 -13.03 0.30
CA ASN A 57 -2.11 -13.93 1.45
C ASN A 57 -2.39 -13.18 2.76
N PRO A 58 -3.58 -13.34 3.37
CA PRO A 58 -3.95 -12.63 4.59
C PRO A 58 -3.35 -13.23 5.88
N SER A 59 -2.49 -14.26 5.81
CA SER A 59 -1.88 -14.90 6.99
C SER A 59 -1.14 -13.92 7.90
N TRP A 60 -0.65 -12.80 7.38
CA TRP A 60 -0.02 -11.73 8.17
C TRP A 60 -0.97 -11.07 9.19
N LYS A 61 -2.28 -11.23 9.02
CA LYS A 61 -3.30 -10.79 9.99
C LYS A 61 -3.32 -11.66 11.26
N SER A 62 -2.72 -12.85 11.23
CA SER A 62 -2.60 -13.72 12.40
C SER A 62 -1.75 -13.09 13.50
N VAL A 63 -1.98 -13.54 14.74
CA VAL A 63 -1.26 -13.06 15.93
C VAL A 63 0.23 -13.39 15.80
N CYS A 64 1.10 -12.46 16.24
CA CYS A 64 2.56 -12.64 16.24
C CYS A 64 3.20 -12.94 14.87
N TYR A 65 2.63 -12.46 13.75
CA TYR A 65 3.32 -12.56 12.46
C TYR A 65 4.51 -11.58 12.39
N ASP A 66 5.73 -12.11 12.48
CA ASP A 66 6.98 -11.34 12.61
C ASP A 66 7.16 -10.28 11.51
N MET A 67 6.85 -10.65 10.26
CA MET A 67 7.09 -9.81 9.08
C MET A 67 5.93 -8.88 8.75
N ARG A 68 4.96 -8.69 9.67
CA ARG A 68 3.73 -7.94 9.40
C ARG A 68 4.02 -6.52 8.95
N HIS A 69 4.85 -5.82 9.73
CA HIS A 69 5.18 -4.42 9.47
C HIS A 69 5.86 -4.24 8.10
N ALA A 70 6.75 -5.15 7.72
CA ALA A 70 7.50 -5.08 6.48
C ALA A 70 6.59 -5.37 5.27
N LEU A 71 5.73 -6.38 5.38
CA LEU A 71 4.81 -6.79 4.33
C LEU A 71 3.74 -5.72 4.04
N THR A 72 3.12 -5.16 5.08
CA THR A 72 2.09 -4.13 4.91
C THR A 72 2.68 -2.80 4.44
N ARG A 73 3.87 -2.43 4.92
CA ARG A 73 4.59 -1.26 4.38
C ARG A 73 4.91 -1.44 2.92
N HIS A 74 5.42 -2.59 2.49
CA HIS A 74 5.65 -2.86 1.08
C HIS A 74 4.35 -2.74 0.27
N ALA A 75 3.25 -3.34 0.71
CA ALA A 75 1.98 -3.27 -0.03
C ALA A 75 1.50 -1.82 -0.23
N CYS A 76 1.65 -0.97 0.78
CA CYS A 76 1.23 0.44 0.70
C CYS A 76 2.25 1.38 0.03
N HIS A 77 3.54 1.06 0.09
CA HIS A 77 4.63 1.95 -0.32
C HIS A 77 5.50 1.41 -1.44
N ASP A 78 5.23 0.21 -1.97
CA ASP A 78 5.85 -0.50 -3.10
C ASP A 78 7.41 -0.64 -3.09
N PHE A 79 8.08 0.00 -2.14
CA PHE A 79 9.52 0.09 -1.98
C PHE A 79 10.27 0.50 -3.27
N HIS A 80 9.59 1.16 -4.22
CA HIS A 80 10.18 1.46 -5.54
C HIS A 80 11.47 2.25 -5.43
N PHE A 81 11.55 3.21 -4.51
CA PHE A 81 12.69 4.10 -4.31
C PHE A 81 14.00 3.34 -3.99
N LEU A 82 13.91 2.14 -3.43
CA LEU A 82 15.07 1.30 -3.14
C LEU A 82 15.67 0.74 -4.44
N LEU A 83 14.84 0.39 -5.41
CA LEU A 83 15.25 -0.21 -6.68
C LEU A 83 15.42 0.84 -7.78
N CYS A 84 14.76 1.99 -7.71
CA CYS A 84 14.77 2.99 -8.77
C CYS A 84 16.14 3.68 -8.92
N LYS A 85 16.57 3.83 -10.18
CA LYS A 85 17.73 4.66 -10.54
C LYS A 85 17.48 6.13 -10.23
N THR A 86 16.27 6.63 -10.53
CA THR A 86 15.87 8.00 -10.24
C THR A 86 15.75 8.21 -8.73
N LYS A 87 16.46 9.21 -8.21
CA LYS A 87 16.47 9.53 -6.76
C LYS A 87 15.58 10.71 -6.37
N ASN A 88 15.14 11.50 -7.35
CA ASN A 88 14.19 12.58 -7.10
C ASN A 88 12.83 12.01 -6.70
N TYR A 89 12.00 12.80 -6.02
CA TYR A 89 10.65 12.39 -5.67
C TYR A 89 9.79 12.17 -6.93
N HIS A 90 9.23 10.97 -7.07
CA HIS A 90 8.34 10.60 -8.18
C HIS A 90 7.45 9.41 -7.81
N SER A 91 6.42 9.18 -8.62
CA SER A 91 5.53 8.02 -8.50
C SER A 91 6.00 6.91 -9.43
N SER A 92 5.94 5.66 -8.96
CA SER A 92 6.11 4.46 -9.81
C SER A 92 5.12 4.41 -10.98
N ALA A 93 3.95 5.04 -10.84
CA ALA A 93 2.91 5.09 -11.85
C ALA A 93 3.27 5.91 -13.10
N SER A 94 4.38 6.68 -13.10
CA SER A 94 4.79 7.45 -14.29
C SER A 94 5.30 6.57 -15.42
N GLY A 95 5.59 5.29 -15.17
CA GLY A 95 6.04 4.33 -16.19
C GLY A 95 7.48 4.55 -16.68
N GLU A 96 8.19 5.56 -16.19
CA GLU A 96 9.56 5.89 -16.61
C GLU A 96 10.63 5.33 -15.64
N CYS A 97 10.21 4.58 -14.62
CA CYS A 97 11.09 4.09 -13.57
C CYS A 97 11.91 2.88 -14.05
N VAL A 98 13.23 3.00 -14.03
CA VAL A 98 14.16 1.90 -14.36
C VAL A 98 14.84 1.38 -13.10
N CYS A 99 14.88 0.05 -12.98
CA CYS A 99 15.54 -0.65 -11.88
C CYS A 99 17.07 -0.50 -11.99
N LYS A 100 17.73 -0.16 -10.89
CA LYS A 100 19.19 -0.02 -10.80
C LYS A 100 19.95 -1.35 -10.79
N PHE A 101 19.24 -2.46 -10.60
CA PHE A 101 19.84 -3.80 -10.49
C PHE A 101 19.68 -4.64 -11.77
N CYS A 102 18.54 -4.53 -12.46
CA CYS A 102 18.24 -5.34 -13.64
C CYS A 102 17.95 -4.54 -14.91
N ASP A 103 17.99 -3.20 -14.84
CA ASP A 103 17.75 -2.28 -15.96
C ASP A 103 16.37 -2.39 -16.64
N LYS A 104 15.42 -3.12 -16.03
CA LYS A 104 14.03 -3.24 -16.49
C LYS A 104 13.15 -2.14 -15.89
N ASN A 105 11.96 -1.95 -16.47
CA ASN A 105 10.93 -1.10 -15.89
C ASN A 105 10.49 -1.65 -14.53
N ILE A 106 10.33 -0.77 -13.54
CA ILE A 106 9.95 -1.17 -12.17
C ILE A 106 8.45 -1.47 -12.12
N GLY A 107 7.58 -0.65 -12.73
CA GLY A 107 6.13 -0.76 -12.48
C GLY A 107 5.80 -0.73 -10.98
N PHE A 108 4.77 -1.46 -10.56
CA PHE A 108 4.50 -1.70 -9.14
C PHE A 108 5.07 -3.05 -8.67
N TYR A 109 5.39 -3.14 -7.38
CA TYR A 109 5.82 -4.38 -6.70
C TYR A 109 7.01 -5.14 -7.31
N HIS A 110 7.83 -4.48 -8.14
CA HIS A 110 9.08 -5.02 -8.69
C HIS A 110 9.99 -5.68 -7.67
N PHE A 111 9.93 -5.21 -6.42
CA PHE A 111 10.75 -5.69 -5.32
C PHE A 111 10.80 -7.22 -5.23
N PHE A 112 9.66 -7.89 -5.45
CA PHE A 112 9.56 -9.35 -5.38
C PHE A 112 9.82 -10.06 -6.72
N SER A 113 9.72 -9.38 -7.85
CA SER A 113 9.90 -9.99 -9.19
C SER A 113 11.27 -9.73 -9.80
N CYS A 114 12.07 -8.85 -9.19
CA CYS A 114 13.43 -8.54 -9.64
C CYS A 114 14.41 -9.68 -9.32
N ASP A 115 14.89 -10.37 -10.36
CA ASP A 115 15.86 -11.46 -10.27
C ASP A 115 17.25 -11.02 -9.79
N LYS A 116 17.54 -9.72 -9.88
CA LYS A 116 18.80 -9.10 -9.43
C LYS A 116 18.68 -8.41 -8.07
N ASN A 117 17.50 -8.42 -7.45
CA ASN A 117 17.31 -7.86 -6.13
C ASN A 117 17.69 -8.89 -5.05
N GLU A 118 18.84 -8.68 -4.41
CA GLU A 118 19.30 -9.52 -3.29
C GLU A 118 18.80 -9.02 -1.93
N MET A 119 18.08 -7.90 -1.88
CA MET A 119 17.60 -7.32 -0.64
C MET A 119 16.39 -8.10 -0.11
N SER A 120 16.50 -8.59 1.13
CA SER A 120 15.35 -9.16 1.84
C SER A 120 14.31 -8.09 2.18
N LEU A 121 13.06 -8.51 2.34
CA LEU A 121 11.96 -7.64 2.76
C LEU A 121 12.25 -6.94 4.11
N ALA A 122 12.95 -7.62 5.02
CA ALA A 122 13.35 -7.07 6.31
C ALA A 122 14.38 -5.93 6.15
N GLN A 123 15.41 -6.14 5.33
CA GLN A 123 16.39 -5.09 5.02
C GLN A 123 15.72 -3.89 4.36
N ALA A 124 14.82 -4.12 3.41
CA ALA A 124 14.07 -3.06 2.74
C ALA A 124 13.22 -2.23 3.70
N ALA A 125 12.49 -2.89 4.61
CA ALA A 125 11.68 -2.20 5.61
C ALA A 125 12.53 -1.34 6.56
N ASN A 126 13.75 -1.78 6.87
CA ASN A 126 14.67 -1.06 7.76
C ASN A 126 15.54 -0.01 7.04
N SER A 127 15.50 0.04 5.71
CA SER A 127 16.29 0.98 4.91
C SER A 127 15.79 2.44 4.98
N VAL A 128 14.76 2.72 5.76
CA VAL A 128 14.13 4.04 5.92
C VAL A 128 14.17 4.46 7.39
N ILE A 129 15.38 4.67 7.91
CA ILE A 129 15.62 5.49 9.10
C ILE A 129 16.85 6.35 8.81
N LYS A 130 16.64 7.48 8.14
CA LYS A 130 17.47 8.69 8.27
C LYS A 130 16.54 9.89 8.16
#